data_AF-A0A2K3NDI0-F1
#
_entry.id   AF-A0A2K3NDI0-F1
#
_cell.length_a   1.000
_cell.length_b   1.000
_cell.length_c   1.000
_cell.angle_alpha   90.00
_cell.angle_beta   90.00
_cell.angle_gamma   90.00
#
_symmetry.space_group_name_H-M   'P 1'
#
loop_
_entity.id
_entity.type
_entity.pdbx_description
1 polymer ?
#
loop_
_entity_poly.entity_id
_entity_poly.type
_entity_poly.pdbx_seq_one_letter_code
_entity_poly.pdbx_strand_id
1 'polypeptide(L)'
;MVSNMLKLMLCLLVLKFLHQTSSGQRCKEKLFPAHKVYDNCKDLPHLSSFLHWTYSEAIGDLDIAFRHTEIASNRWVAWAINPKNNINNAMIGAQALVAIPQSNGNAKSEVVIYATLTLPIVTKSLVHLWQDGPLVDSVPQMHELDYPHLHSKEVLHLV
;
A
#
# COMPACT_ATOMS: atom_id res chain seq x y z
N MET A 1 -9.97 47.92 -27.29
CA MET A 1 -9.81 46.47 -27.58
C MET A 1 -8.84 45.77 -26.63
N VAL A 2 -7.72 46.38 -26.22
CA VAL A 2 -6.70 45.77 -25.33
C VAL A 2 -7.21 45.43 -23.90
N SER A 3 -8.07 46.27 -23.30
CA SER A 3 -8.60 46.06 -21.95
C SER A 3 -9.49 44.80 -21.82
N ASN A 4 -10.31 44.52 -22.84
CA ASN A 4 -11.17 43.33 -22.85
C ASN A 4 -10.37 42.05 -23.08
N MET A 5 -9.27 42.13 -23.84
CA MET A 5 -8.35 41.01 -24.06
C MET A 5 -7.56 40.68 -22.79
N LEU A 6 -7.17 41.68 -22.01
CA LEU A 6 -6.44 41.48 -20.75
C LEU A 6 -7.33 40.84 -19.66
N LYS A 7 -8.61 41.24 -19.57
CA LYS A 7 -9.59 40.60 -18.66
C LYS A 7 -9.85 39.14 -19.02
N LEU A 8 -9.91 38.82 -20.32
CA LEU A 8 -10.12 37.43 -20.78
C LEU A 8 -8.91 36.54 -20.47
N MET A 9 -7.69 37.06 -20.64
CA MET A 9 -6.45 36.36 -20.27
C MET A 9 -6.32 36.13 -18.76
N LEU A 10 -6.67 37.13 -17.94
CA LEU A 10 -6.67 37.00 -16.48
C LEU A 10 -7.71 35.97 -16.02
N CYS A 11 -8.88 35.93 -16.65
CA CYS A 11 -9.94 34.96 -16.35
C CYS A 11 -9.51 33.52 -16.69
N LEU A 12 -8.84 33.31 -17.83
CA LEU A 12 -8.31 32.00 -18.24
C LEU A 12 -7.18 31.49 -17.32
N LEU A 13 -6.38 32.39 -16.73
CA LEU A 13 -5.37 32.03 -15.73
C LEU A 13 -6.00 31.56 -14.43
N VAL A 14 -7.09 32.18 -13.97
CA VAL A 14 -7.80 31.79 -12.73
C VAL A 14 -8.53 30.44 -12.89
N LEU A 15 -9.08 30.13 -14.06
CA LEU A 15 -9.68 28.80 -14.32
C LEU A 15 -8.67 27.64 -14.29
N LYS A 16 -7.37 27.90 -14.58
CA LYS A 16 -6.32 26.88 -14.45
C LYS A 16 -5.96 26.56 -13.00
N PHE A 17 -6.10 27.52 -12.08
CA PHE A 17 -5.85 27.32 -10.65
C PHE A 17 -6.98 26.57 -9.92
N LEU A 18 -8.19 26.51 -10.51
CA LEU A 18 -9.35 25.81 -9.94
C LEU A 18 -9.43 24.31 -10.30
N HIS A 19 -8.51 23.80 -11.13
CA HIS A 19 -8.33 22.36 -11.30
C HIS A 19 -7.46 21.81 -10.15
N GLN A 20 -7.96 21.95 -8.92
CA GLN A 20 -7.52 21.10 -7.83
C GLN A 20 -8.14 19.73 -8.06
N THR A 21 -7.42 18.84 -8.74
CA THR A 21 -7.70 17.41 -8.60
C THR A 21 -7.39 17.09 -7.14
N SER A 22 -8.41 16.99 -6.28
CA SER A 22 -8.22 16.34 -5.00
C SER A 22 -7.77 14.92 -5.34
N SER A 23 -6.47 14.63 -5.21
CA SER A 23 -5.99 13.27 -5.17
C SER A 23 -6.48 12.66 -3.86
N GLY A 24 -7.79 12.38 -3.78
CA GLY A 24 -8.35 11.59 -2.69
C GLY A 24 -7.63 10.25 -2.68
N GLN A 25 -7.03 9.88 -1.55
CA GLN A 25 -6.35 8.60 -1.42
C GLN A 25 -7.38 7.49 -1.68
N ARG A 26 -7.13 6.67 -2.70
CA ARG A 26 -8.04 5.57 -3.09
C ARG A 26 -8.19 4.54 -1.98
N CYS A 27 -7.19 4.45 -1.11
CA CYS A 27 -7.22 3.55 0.02
C CYS A 27 -8.42 3.84 0.95
N LYS A 28 -8.84 5.11 1.13
CA LYS A 28 -9.90 5.53 2.09
C LYS A 28 -11.31 5.02 1.78
N GLU A 29 -11.55 4.59 0.55
CA GLU A 29 -12.87 4.12 0.10
C GLU A 29 -13.17 2.68 0.56
N LYS A 30 -12.21 2.01 1.19
CA LYS A 30 -12.35 0.62 1.63
C LYS A 30 -13.13 0.49 2.93
N LEU A 31 -14.20 -0.30 2.88
CA LEU A 31 -14.88 -0.84 4.07
C LEU A 31 -14.28 -2.20 4.42
N PHE A 32 -13.86 -2.35 5.67
CA PHE A 32 -13.36 -3.62 6.20
C PHE A 32 -14.46 -4.41 6.92
N PRO A 33 -14.30 -5.74 7.08
CA PRO A 33 -15.22 -6.56 7.85
C PRO A 33 -15.46 -6.00 9.26
N ALA A 34 -16.65 -6.26 9.80
CA ALA A 34 -17.07 -5.78 11.13
C ALA A 34 -16.93 -4.25 11.34
N HIS A 35 -16.94 -3.47 10.25
CA HIS A 35 -16.75 -2.02 10.28
C HIS A 35 -15.43 -1.57 10.95
N LYS A 36 -14.38 -2.38 10.85
CA LYS A 36 -13.04 -1.99 11.31
C LYS A 36 -12.59 -0.74 10.55
N VAL A 37 -12.11 0.25 11.30
CA VAL A 37 -11.53 1.50 10.76
C VAL A 37 -10.09 1.59 11.22
N TYR A 38 -9.21 2.01 10.32
CA TYR A 38 -7.82 2.30 10.60
C TYR A 38 -7.61 3.82 10.57
N ASP A 39 -6.78 4.33 11.48
CA ASP A 39 -6.52 5.78 11.60
C ASP A 39 -5.74 6.31 10.40
N ASN A 40 -4.88 5.46 9.85
CA ASN A 40 -3.98 5.80 8.76
C ASN A 40 -4.18 4.89 7.55
N CYS A 41 -3.87 5.47 6.39
CA CYS A 41 -4.13 4.87 5.10
C CYS A 41 -3.16 5.45 4.07
N LYS A 42 -2.58 4.59 3.22
CA LYS A 42 -1.66 4.99 2.16
C LYS A 42 -1.87 4.17 0.89
N ASP A 43 -1.95 4.89 -0.24
CA ASP A 43 -1.79 4.30 -1.57
C ASP A 43 -0.29 4.02 -1.78
N LEU A 44 0.08 2.76 -1.99
CA LEU A 44 1.47 2.38 -2.23
C LEU A 44 1.82 2.56 -3.72
N PRO A 45 3.07 2.91 -4.05
CA PRO A 45 3.43 3.34 -5.41
C PRO A 45 3.37 2.21 -6.46
N HIS A 46 3.39 0.94 -6.04
CA HIS A 46 3.55 -0.21 -6.91
C HIS A 46 2.61 -1.35 -6.54
N LEU A 47 2.40 -2.25 -7.51
CA LEU A 47 1.62 -3.47 -7.37
C LEU A 47 0.19 -3.21 -6.89
N SER A 48 -0.49 -2.16 -7.36
CA SER A 48 -1.91 -1.85 -7.01
C SER A 48 -2.24 -2.14 -5.54
N SER A 49 -1.37 -1.63 -4.65
CA SER A 49 -1.31 -2.01 -3.25
C SER A 49 -1.64 -0.83 -2.34
N PHE A 50 -2.18 -1.15 -1.17
CA PHE A 50 -2.68 -0.19 -0.20
C PHE A 50 -2.35 -0.68 1.19
N LEU A 51 -1.95 0.24 2.08
CA LEU A 51 -1.72 -0.06 3.47
C LEU A 51 -2.66 0.75 4.35
N HIS A 52 -3.22 0.08 5.34
CA HIS A 52 -4.04 0.65 6.40
C HIS A 52 -3.44 0.27 7.73
N TRP A 53 -3.36 1.21 8.67
CA TRP A 53 -2.84 0.88 10.00
C TRP A 53 -3.36 1.81 11.10
N THR A 54 -3.39 1.27 12.31
CA THR A 54 -3.56 1.99 13.57
C THR A 54 -2.41 1.56 14.48
N TYR A 55 -1.76 2.53 15.11
CA TYR A 55 -0.64 2.27 16.00
C TYR A 55 -0.87 2.92 17.36
N SER A 56 -0.77 2.11 18.41
CA SER A 56 -0.78 2.60 19.79
C SER A 56 0.65 2.60 20.33
N GLU A 57 1.29 3.77 20.31
CA GLU A 57 2.64 3.95 20.85
C GLU A 57 2.74 3.51 22.31
N ALA A 58 1.71 3.79 23.12
CA ALA A 58 1.72 3.54 24.56
C ALA A 58 1.94 2.06 24.92
N ILE A 59 1.49 1.15 24.06
CA ILE A 59 1.57 -0.29 24.28
C ILE A 59 2.33 -1.03 23.17
N GLY A 60 2.84 -0.30 22.17
CA GLY A 60 3.55 -0.87 21.03
C GLY A 60 2.67 -1.76 20.15
N ASP A 61 1.37 -1.51 20.07
CA ASP A 61 0.44 -2.35 19.30
C ASP A 61 0.18 -1.76 17.92
N LEU A 62 0.55 -2.50 16.88
CA LEU A 62 0.36 -2.13 15.48
C LEU A 62 -0.65 -3.08 14.83
N ASP A 63 -1.81 -2.56 14.48
CA ASP A 63 -2.82 -3.26 13.69
C ASP A 63 -2.77 -2.80 12.24
N ILE A 64 -2.75 -3.73 11.30
CA ILE A 64 -2.63 -3.44 9.87
C ILE A 64 -3.68 -4.19 9.05
N ALA A 65 -4.00 -3.59 7.90
CA ALA A 65 -4.52 -4.31 6.74
C ALA A 65 -3.73 -3.92 5.48
N PHE A 66 -2.94 -4.86 4.97
CA PHE A 66 -2.34 -4.75 3.65
C PHE A 66 -3.31 -5.28 2.62
N ARG A 67 -3.53 -4.52 1.55
CA ARG A 67 -4.51 -4.84 0.52
C ARG A 67 -3.87 -4.74 -0.85
N HIS A 68 -4.07 -5.76 -1.66
CA HIS A 68 -3.61 -5.82 -3.04
C HIS A 68 -4.79 -6.19 -3.94
N THR A 69 -4.99 -5.43 -5.02
CA THR A 69 -6.13 -5.58 -5.94
C THR A 69 -5.68 -5.97 -7.34
N GLU A 70 -6.61 -6.48 -8.14
CA GLU A 70 -6.37 -6.87 -9.53
C GLU A 70 -5.39 -8.03 -9.68
N ILE A 71 -5.42 -8.96 -8.73
CA ILE A 71 -4.52 -10.11 -8.67
C ILE A 71 -5.04 -11.20 -9.60
N ALA A 72 -4.12 -11.76 -10.41
CA ALA A 72 -4.39 -12.94 -11.22
C ALA A 72 -4.48 -14.20 -10.34
N SER A 73 -5.32 -15.17 -10.73
CA SER A 73 -5.61 -16.38 -9.93
C SER A 73 -4.41 -17.31 -9.73
N ASN A 74 -3.31 -17.11 -10.46
CA ASN A 74 -2.08 -17.89 -10.38
C ASN A 74 -0.96 -17.10 -9.68
N ARG A 75 -1.27 -16.16 -8.79
CA ARG A 75 -0.27 -15.38 -8.05
C ARG A 75 -0.44 -15.48 -6.55
N TRP A 76 0.67 -15.57 -5.83
CA TRP A 76 0.72 -15.37 -4.38
C TRP A 76 0.92 -13.88 -4.08
N VAL A 77 0.54 -13.47 -2.88
CA VAL A 77 0.70 -12.09 -2.40
C VAL A 77 1.35 -12.14 -1.03
N ALA A 78 2.29 -11.25 -0.74
CA ALA A 78 2.94 -11.15 0.56
C ALA A 78 3.06 -9.71 1.03
N TRP A 79 2.99 -9.56 2.35
CA TRP A 79 3.41 -8.36 3.06
C TRP A 79 4.37 -8.77 4.17
N ALA A 80 5.39 -7.96 4.40
CA ALA A 80 6.43 -8.27 5.37
C ALA A 80 6.96 -7.02 6.06
N ILE A 81 7.52 -7.23 7.25
CA ILE A 81 8.38 -6.26 7.95
C ILE A 81 9.80 -6.77 7.99
N ASN A 82 10.77 -5.87 8.07
CA ASN A 82 12.16 -6.23 8.37
C ASN A 82 12.55 -5.69 9.76
N PRO A 83 12.69 -6.56 10.78
CA PRO A 83 13.08 -6.15 12.13
C PRO A 83 14.46 -5.47 12.21
N LYS A 84 15.34 -5.66 11.22
CA LYS A 84 16.64 -4.96 11.16
C LYS A 84 16.51 -3.51 10.69
N ASN A 85 15.34 -3.10 10.22
CA ASN A 85 15.00 -1.74 9.80
C ASN A 85 15.99 -1.13 8.77
N ASN A 86 16.55 -1.96 7.88
CA ASN A 86 17.48 -1.54 6.84
C ASN A 86 16.82 -1.63 5.46
N ILE A 87 16.48 -0.47 4.88
CA ILE A 87 15.77 -0.38 3.60
C ILE A 87 16.59 -0.89 2.40
N ASN A 88 17.93 -0.82 2.48
CA ASN A 88 18.80 -1.31 1.41
C ASN A 88 18.79 -2.84 1.33
N ASN A 89 18.57 -3.52 2.46
CA ASN A 89 18.48 -4.98 2.57
C ASN A 89 17.10 -5.44 3.07
N ALA A 90 16.03 -4.80 2.59
CA ALA A 90 14.67 -5.01 3.10
C ALA A 90 14.19 -6.48 3.02
N MET A 91 14.59 -7.23 1.99
CA MET A 91 14.21 -8.65 1.82
C MET A 91 14.90 -9.59 2.84
N ILE A 92 16.20 -9.44 3.07
CA ILE A 92 16.99 -10.41 3.84
C ILE A 92 16.67 -10.25 5.33
N GLY A 93 16.11 -11.32 5.92
CA GLY A 93 15.68 -11.33 7.31
C GLY A 93 14.30 -10.70 7.54
N ALA A 94 13.54 -10.42 6.48
CA ALA A 94 12.14 -10.03 6.60
C ALA A 94 11.29 -11.16 7.19
N GLN A 95 10.27 -10.77 7.96
CA GLN A 95 9.23 -11.65 8.46
C GLN A 95 7.97 -11.38 7.63
N ALA A 96 7.52 -12.39 6.90
CA ALA A 96 6.48 -12.25 5.88
C ALA A 96 5.22 -13.05 6.20
N LEU A 97 4.08 -12.47 5.88
CA LEU A 97 2.80 -13.15 5.75
C LEU A 97 2.53 -13.33 4.26
N VAL A 98 2.25 -14.57 3.84
CA VAL A 98 1.99 -14.92 2.44
C VAL A 98 0.57 -15.45 2.31
N ALA A 99 -0.17 -14.92 1.35
CA ALA A 99 -1.49 -15.35 0.97
C ALA A 99 -1.44 -16.00 -0.41
N ILE A 100 -2.03 -17.20 -0.52
CA ILE A 100 -2.24 -17.91 -1.77
C ILE A 100 -3.75 -17.89 -2.03
N PRO A 101 -4.24 -16.96 -2.87
CA PRO A 101 -5.66 -16.89 -3.18
C PRO A 101 -6.11 -18.16 -3.89
N GLN A 102 -7.22 -18.74 -3.45
CA GLN A 102 -7.86 -19.84 -4.17
C GLN A 102 -8.56 -19.30 -5.42
N SER A 103 -8.50 -20.05 -6.51
CA SER A 103 -9.10 -19.67 -7.78
C SER A 103 -10.60 -19.96 -7.77
N ASN A 104 -11.41 -18.90 -7.60
CA ASN A 104 -12.87 -19.04 -7.58
C ASN A 104 -13.49 -18.87 -8.99
N GLY A 105 -12.69 -18.95 -10.06
CA GLY A 105 -13.13 -18.72 -11.43
C GLY A 105 -13.30 -17.24 -11.86
N ASN A 106 -13.14 -16.28 -10.93
CA ASN A 106 -13.17 -14.85 -11.25
C ASN A 106 -11.79 -14.31 -11.61
N ALA A 107 -11.70 -13.56 -12.72
CA ALA A 107 -10.45 -13.14 -13.35
C ALA A 107 -9.68 -12.02 -12.62
N LYS A 108 -10.29 -11.36 -11.62
CA LYS A 108 -9.64 -10.32 -10.80
C LYS A 108 -10.06 -10.49 -9.35
N SER A 109 -9.12 -10.87 -8.50
CA SER A 109 -9.33 -11.00 -7.06
C SER A 109 -8.65 -9.86 -6.29
N GLU A 110 -9.17 -9.59 -5.10
CA GLU A 110 -8.53 -8.77 -4.08
C GLU A 110 -8.06 -9.69 -2.96
N VAL A 111 -6.86 -9.41 -2.42
CA VAL A 111 -6.33 -10.05 -1.22
C VAL A 111 -6.15 -8.98 -0.16
N VAL A 112 -6.59 -9.29 1.06
CA VAL A 112 -6.32 -8.48 2.24
C VAL A 112 -5.63 -9.35 3.29
N ILE A 113 -4.43 -8.95 3.71
CA ILE A 113 -3.67 -9.56 4.79
C ILE A 113 -3.83 -8.69 6.02
N TYR A 114 -4.42 -9.25 7.07
CA TYR A 114 -4.56 -8.62 8.37
C TYR A 114 -3.47 -9.12 9.31
N ALA A 115 -2.91 -8.23 10.12
CA ALA A 115 -1.98 -8.61 11.17
C ALA A 115 -2.04 -7.64 12.34
N THR A 116 -1.80 -8.18 13.54
CA THR A 116 -1.57 -7.40 14.75
C THR A 116 -0.19 -7.75 15.27
N LEU A 117 0.65 -6.73 15.46
CA LEU A 117 2.06 -6.88 15.80
C LEU A 117 2.36 -6.13 17.09
N THR A 118 2.98 -6.83 18.04
CA THR A 118 3.57 -6.19 19.22
C THR A 118 4.99 -5.75 18.88
N LEU A 119 5.21 -4.44 18.87
CA LEU A 119 6.47 -3.78 18.64
C LEU A 119 7.06 -3.27 19.97
N PRO A 120 8.38 -3.05 20.05
CA PRO A 120 8.95 -2.27 21.15
C PRO A 120 8.27 -0.89 21.25
N ILE A 121 7.89 -0.46 22.46
CA ILE A 121 7.14 0.79 22.74
C ILE A 121 7.85 2.05 22.17
N VAL A 122 9.16 1.98 21.96
CA VAL A 122 9.97 3.07 21.39
C VAL A 122 9.94 3.12 19.86
N THR A 123 9.23 2.20 19.19
CA THR A 123 9.20 2.12 17.73
C THR A 123 8.44 3.29 17.15
N LYS A 124 9.12 4.07 16.29
CA LYS A 124 8.53 5.21 15.57
C LYS A 124 8.37 4.94 14.08
N SER A 125 9.17 4.02 13.56
CA SER A 125 9.12 3.59 12.17
C SER A 125 9.64 2.17 12.03
N LEU A 126 9.26 1.54 10.92
CA LEU A 126 9.76 0.22 10.52
C LEU A 126 9.91 0.16 9.01
N VAL A 127 10.76 -0.74 8.52
CA VAL A 127 10.80 -1.10 7.10
C VAL A 127 9.75 -2.16 6.86
N HIS A 128 8.88 -1.89 5.89
CA HIS A 128 7.99 -2.89 5.33
C HIS A 128 8.21 -3.03 3.83
N LEU A 129 7.76 -4.16 3.30
CA LEU A 129 7.81 -4.48 1.89
C LEU A 129 6.61 -5.35 1.52
N TRP A 130 6.27 -5.35 0.25
CA TRP A 130 5.19 -6.15 -0.30
C TRP A 130 5.62 -6.72 -1.64
N GLN A 131 5.09 -7.89 -1.96
CA GLN A 131 5.34 -8.55 -3.24
C GLN A 131 4.11 -9.34 -3.66
N ASP A 132 3.99 -9.58 -4.95
CA ASP A 132 3.24 -10.70 -5.49
C ASP A 132 4.14 -11.50 -6.42
N GLY A 133 3.73 -12.70 -6.80
CA GLY A 133 4.56 -13.54 -7.66
C GLY A 133 3.83 -14.77 -8.17
N PRO A 134 4.38 -15.48 -9.17
CA PRO A 134 3.71 -16.61 -9.77
C PRO A 134 3.57 -17.80 -8.82
N LEU A 135 2.47 -18.53 -8.98
CA LEU A 135 2.22 -19.85 -8.42
C LEU A 135 2.37 -20.91 -9.51
N VAL A 136 3.12 -21.96 -9.22
CA VAL A 136 3.18 -23.18 -10.03
C VAL A 136 2.72 -24.32 -9.14
N ASP A 137 1.62 -24.98 -9.51
CA ASP A 137 1.00 -26.06 -8.70
C ASP A 137 0.79 -25.68 -7.23
N SER A 138 0.27 -24.47 -7.00
CA SER A 138 0.08 -23.87 -5.67
C SER A 138 1.36 -23.63 -4.86
N VAL A 139 2.54 -23.75 -5.47
CA VAL A 139 3.84 -23.44 -4.87
C VAL A 139 4.27 -22.02 -5.25
N PRO A 140 4.50 -21.13 -4.26
CA PRO A 140 5.07 -19.80 -4.51
C PRO A 140 6.42 -19.88 -5.21
N GLN A 141 6.53 -19.19 -6.33
CA GLN A 141 7.80 -19.00 -7.04
C GLN A 141 8.42 -17.65 -6.70
N MET A 142 9.67 -17.44 -7.13
CA MET A 142 10.32 -16.15 -7.03
C MET A 142 9.48 -15.07 -7.73
N HIS A 143 9.27 -13.94 -7.06
CA HIS A 143 8.63 -12.77 -7.65
C HIS A 143 9.54 -12.13 -8.71
N GLU A 144 8.96 -11.29 -9.56
CA GLU A 144 9.68 -10.57 -10.59
C GLU A 144 10.74 -9.61 -10.00
N LEU A 145 11.79 -9.31 -10.78
CA LEU A 145 12.89 -8.41 -10.38
C LEU A 145 12.89 -7.11 -11.20
N ASP A 146 11.71 -6.70 -11.66
CA ASP A 146 11.54 -5.44 -12.38
C ASP A 146 11.45 -4.23 -11.42
N TYR A 147 11.31 -3.04 -11.99
CA TYR A 147 11.32 -1.81 -11.21
C TYR A 147 10.23 -1.78 -10.12
N PRO A 148 8.93 -2.06 -10.40
CA PRO A 148 7.91 -2.13 -9.36
C PRO A 148 8.26 -3.07 -8.20
N HIS A 149 8.73 -4.29 -8.48
CA HIS A 149 9.03 -5.27 -7.43
C HIS A 149 10.27 -4.88 -6.61
N LEU A 150 11.30 -4.33 -7.25
CA LEU A 150 12.50 -3.86 -6.55
C LEU A 150 12.26 -2.63 -5.67
N HIS A 151 11.20 -1.86 -5.95
CA HIS A 151 10.82 -0.64 -5.23
C HIS A 151 9.56 -0.81 -4.37
N SER A 152 9.02 -2.02 -4.25
CA SER A 152 7.89 -2.33 -3.36
C SER A 152 8.33 -2.50 -1.91
N LYS A 153 8.98 -1.46 -1.38
CA LYS A 153 9.54 -1.36 -0.03
C LYS A 153 9.65 0.11 0.38
N GLU A 154 9.41 0.40 1.65
CA GLU A 154 9.65 1.74 2.20
C GLU A 154 9.82 1.70 3.72
N VAL A 155 10.23 2.84 4.28
CA VAL A 155 10.12 3.09 5.72
C VAL A 155 8.70 3.59 5.99
N LEU A 156 7.95 2.82 6.78
CA LEU A 156 6.67 3.24 7.31
C LEU A 156 6.91 4.03 8.60
N HIS A 157 6.53 5.29 8.59
CA HIS A 157 6.48 6.12 9.78
C HIS A 157 5.14 5.89 10.49
N LEU A 158 5.21 5.49 11.76
CA LEU A 158 4.03 5.17 12.57
C LEU A 158 3.52 6.37 13.37
N VAL A 159 4.35 7.42 13.49
CA VAL A 159 4.12 8.66 14.25
C VAL A 159 4.56 9.87 13.45
#